data_AF-K2D7L1-F1
#
_entry.id   AF-K2D7L1-F1
#
_cell.length_a   1.000
_cell.length_b   1.000
_cell.length_c   1.000
_cell.angle_alpha   90.00
_cell.angle_beta   90.00
_cell.angle_gamma   90.00
#
_symmetry.space_group_name_H-M   'P 1'
#
loop_
_entity.id
_entity.type
_entity.pdbx_description
1 polymer ?
#
loop_
_entity_poly.entity_id
_entity_poly.type
_entity_poly.pdbx_seq_one_letter_code
_entity_poly.pdbx_strand_id
1 'polypeptide(L)'
;MAILPVSEKVSDYAQAVFDTLKKNNIRVEYNTDAESLGKKIRNAEAQKIPYMLILGEKEAVANMVSVRGRGEHDFGQMTQADFIAKISLEITSKSINTQLV
;
A
#
# COMPACT_ATOMS: atom_id res chain seq x y z
N MET A 1 6.41 -1.04 -3.66
CA MET A 1 5.31 -0.47 -2.84
C MET A 1 5.58 -0.74 -1.38
N ALA A 2 4.97 0.02 -0.47
CA ALA A 2 5.09 -0.19 0.97
C ALA A 2 3.73 -0.29 1.66
N ILE A 3 3.62 -1.18 2.64
CA ILE A 3 2.47 -1.25 3.55
C ILE A 3 2.81 -0.47 4.82
N LEU A 4 1.95 0.48 5.15
CA LEU A 4 2.05 1.39 6.27
C LEU A 4 0.87 1.15 7.23
N PRO A 5 1.00 0.24 8.22
CA PRO A 5 0.00 0.08 9.25
C PRO A 5 -0.05 1.31 10.16
N VAL A 6 -1.26 1.78 10.47
CA VAL A 6 -1.50 2.95 11.33
C VAL A 6 -1.20 2.65 12.80
N SER A 7 -1.36 1.40 13.22
CA SER A 7 -1.07 0.93 14.58
C SER A 7 -0.71 -0.56 14.60
N GLU A 8 -0.18 -1.06 15.72
CA GLU A 8 0.11 -2.50 15.88
C GLU A 8 -1.15 -3.37 15.88
N LYS A 9 -2.31 -2.81 16.23
CA LYS A 9 -3.58 -3.56 16.27
C LYS A 9 -4.01 -4.10 14.90
N VAL A 10 -3.50 -3.50 13.83
CA VAL A 10 -3.81 -3.91 12.46
C VAL A 10 -2.65 -4.66 11.81
N SER A 11 -1.62 -5.03 12.59
CA SER A 11 -0.47 -5.78 12.08
C SER A 11 -0.86 -7.13 11.49
N ASP A 12 -1.84 -7.83 12.06
CA ASP A 12 -2.33 -9.10 11.52
C ASP A 12 -2.96 -8.91 10.13
N TYR A 13 -3.79 -7.87 9.98
CA TYR A 13 -4.40 -7.53 8.70
C TYR A 13 -3.32 -7.09 7.68
N ALA A 14 -2.37 -6.27 8.10
CA ALA A 14 -1.27 -5.82 7.26
C ALA A 14 -0.38 -6.98 6.80
N GLN A 15 -0.12 -7.94 7.67
CA GLN A 15 0.60 -9.17 7.34
C GLN A 15 -0.17 -10.01 6.33
N ALA A 16 -1.48 -10.18 6.49
CA ALA A 16 -2.31 -10.90 5.54
C ALA A 16 -2.30 -10.25 4.14
N VAL A 17 -2.36 -8.90 4.08
CA VAL A 17 -2.24 -8.15 2.83
C VAL A 17 -0.86 -8.33 2.20
N PHE A 18 0.21 -8.24 3.01
CA PHE A 18 1.58 -8.46 2.56
C PHE A 18 1.79 -9.85 1.96
N ASP A 19 1.33 -10.90 2.65
CA ASP A 19 1.46 -12.28 2.18
C ASP A 19 0.68 -12.50 0.89
N THR A 20 -0.50 -11.89 0.76
CA THR A 20 -1.31 -11.96 -0.45
C THR A 20 -0.60 -11.29 -1.63
N LEU A 21 -0.01 -10.11 -1.43
CA LEU A 21 0.76 -9.42 -2.46
C LEU A 21 2.00 -10.22 -2.86
N LYS A 22 2.73 -10.80 -1.90
CA LYS A 22 3.87 -11.67 -2.18
C LYS A 22 3.49 -12.92 -2.97
N LYS A 23 2.36 -13.57 -2.64
CA LYS A 23 1.84 -14.73 -3.39
C LYS A 23 1.55 -14.39 -4.85
N ASN A 24 1.21 -13.14 -5.15
CA ASN A 24 1.00 -12.64 -6.51
C ASN A 24 2.29 -12.12 -7.17
N ASN A 25 3.47 -12.42 -6.62
CA ASN A 25 4.79 -11.94 -7.09
C ASN A 25 4.91 -10.40 -7.13
N ILE A 26 4.15 -9.69 -6.31
CA ILE A 26 4.20 -8.22 -6.23
C ILE A 26 5.28 -7.80 -5.24
N ARG A 27 6.19 -6.93 -5.67
CA ARG A 27 7.26 -6.39 -4.82
C ARG A 27 6.71 -5.37 -3.82
N VAL A 28 6.51 -5.80 -2.58
CA VAL A 28 6.04 -4.99 -1.46
C VAL A 28 7.01 -5.06 -0.28
N GLU A 29 7.16 -3.93 0.41
CA GLU A 29 7.86 -3.80 1.68
C GLU A 29 6.83 -3.63 2.81
N TYR A 30 7.10 -4.24 3.96
CA TYR A 30 6.24 -4.11 5.14
C TYR A 30 6.92 -3.22 6.16
N ASN A 31 6.35 -2.04 6.43
CA ASN A 31 6.88 -1.14 7.45
C ASN A 31 6.29 -1.50 8.82
N THR A 32 7.10 -2.16 9.65
CA THR A 32 6.72 -2.55 11.02
C THR A 32 7.11 -1.53 12.08
N ASP A 33 7.65 -0.37 11.68
CA ASP A 33 8.14 0.62 12.64
C ASP A 33 6.97 1.20 13.45
N ALA A 34 7.15 1.35 14.77
CA ALA A 34 6.19 1.98 15.67
C ALA A 34 6.24 3.51 15.59
N GLU A 35 6.28 4.05 14.36
CA GLU A 35 6.31 5.48 14.08
C GLU A 35 4.92 6.01 13.72
N SER A 36 4.73 7.32 13.84
CA SER A 36 3.48 7.95 13.40
C SER A 36 3.28 7.77 11.90
N LEU A 37 2.03 7.63 11.46
CA LEU A 37 1.67 7.49 10.03
C LEU A 37 2.33 8.57 9.16
N GLY A 38 2.33 9.83 9.63
CA GLY A 38 2.97 10.93 8.90
C GLY A 38 4.48 10.75 8.70
N LYS A 39 5.19 10.17 9.68
CA LYS A 39 6.61 9.85 9.54
C LYS A 39 6.84 8.71 8.56
N LYS A 40 6.01 7.66 8.61
CA LYS A 40 6.03 6.55 7.64
C LYS A 40 5.83 7.02 6.20
N ILE A 41 4.85 7.90 5.97
CA ILE A 41 4.58 8.48 4.65
C ILE A 41 5.80 9.26 4.15
N ARG A 42 6.36 10.15 4.98
CA ARG A 42 7.56 10.93 4.61
C ARG A 42 8.75 10.04 4.28
N ASN A 43 8.97 8.97 5.06
CA ASN A 43 10.06 8.01 4.81
C ASN A 43 9.84 7.27 3.48
N ALA A 44 8.62 6.80 3.21
CA ALA A 44 8.27 6.13 1.96
C ALA A 44 8.41 7.06 0.74
N GLU A 45 8.02 8.33 0.87
CA GLU A 45 8.21 9.35 -0.16
C GLU A 45 9.70 9.64 -0.42
N ALA A 46 10.51 9.74 0.65
CA ALA A 46 11.96 9.92 0.57
C ALA A 46 12.65 8.74 -0.13
N GLN A 47 12.16 7.52 0.11
CA GLN A 47 12.58 6.29 -0.57
C GLN A 47 12.03 6.17 -2.01
N LYS A 48 11.27 7.17 -2.49
CA LYS A 48 10.65 7.20 -3.83
C LYS A 48 9.74 6.00 -4.07
N ILE A 49 9.05 5.53 -3.04
CA ILE A 49 8.10 4.43 -3.17
C ILE A 49 6.88 4.93 -3.97
N PRO A 50 6.52 4.27 -5.09
CA PRO A 50 5.46 4.75 -5.97
C PRO A 50 4.06 4.60 -5.37
N TYR A 51 3.85 3.54 -4.57
CA TYR A 51 2.57 3.20 -3.96
C TYR A 51 2.74 2.86 -2.48
N MET A 52 1.94 3.51 -1.65
CA MET A 52 1.84 3.33 -0.21
C MET A 52 0.44 2.82 0.14
N LEU A 53 0.35 1.67 0.80
CA LEU A 53 -0.89 1.10 1.30
C LEU A 53 -1.03 1.47 2.78
N ILE A 54 -1.98 2.35 3.10
CA ILE A 54 -2.29 2.75 4.47
C ILE A 54 -3.38 1.81 4.99
N LEU A 55 -3.07 1.11 6.09
CA LEU A 55 -3.99 0.15 6.71
C LEU A 55 -4.30 0.61 8.13
N GLY A 56 -5.53 1.06 8.36
CA GLY A 56 -6.05 1.41 9.67
C GLY A 56 -7.11 0.41 10.15
N GLU A 57 -7.65 0.68 11.34
CA GLU A 57 -8.67 -0.19 11.94
C GLU A 57 -9.95 -0.25 11.07
N LYS A 58 -10.30 0.87 10.43
CA LYS A 58 -11.46 0.96 9.53
C LYS A 58 -11.29 0.07 8.30
N GLU A 59 -10.10 0.13 7.71
CA GLU A 59 -9.71 -0.65 6.54
C GLU A 59 -9.69 -2.15 6.87
N ALA A 60 -9.14 -2.53 8.02
CA ALA A 60 -9.11 -3.91 8.50
C ALA A 60 -10.52 -4.49 8.70
N VAL A 61 -11.45 -3.72 9.30
CA VAL A 61 -12.84 -4.16 9.49
C VAL A 61 -13.57 -4.28 8.15
N ALA A 62 -13.30 -3.37 7.21
CA ALA A 62 -13.96 -3.33 5.91
C ALA A 62 -13.31 -4.24 4.85
N ASN A 63 -12.19 -4.92 5.15
CA ASN A 63 -11.34 -5.62 4.18
C ASN A 63 -10.93 -4.73 2.99
N MET A 64 -10.65 -3.46 3.28
CA MET A 64 -10.23 -2.46 2.31
C MET A 64 -8.77 -2.06 2.52
N VAL A 65 -8.20 -1.41 1.52
CA VAL A 65 -6.87 -0.81 1.58
C VAL A 65 -6.97 0.63 1.10
N SER A 66 -6.36 1.57 1.84
CA SER A 66 -6.21 2.94 1.37
C SER A 66 -4.92 3.07 0.58
N VAL A 67 -5.00 3.53 -0.67
CA VAL A 67 -3.88 3.53 -1.59
C VAL A 67 -3.49 4.97 -1.89
N ARG A 68 -2.25 5.30 -1.54
CA ARG A 68 -1.66 6.61 -1.81
C ARG A 68 -0.50 6.46 -2.77
N GLY A 69 -0.52 7.23 -3.85
CA GLY A 69 0.61 7.37 -4.75
C GLY A 69 1.65 8.34 -4.20
N ARG A 70 2.85 8.30 -4.78
CA ARG A 70 3.86 9.34 -4.54
C ARG A 70 3.37 10.70 -5.05
N GLY A 71 3.48 11.74 -4.24
CA GLY A 71 3.03 13.11 -4.58
C GLY A 71 1.58 13.37 -4.16
N GLU A 72 0.87 14.23 -4.90
CA GLU A 72 -0.54 14.55 -4.64
C GLU A 72 -1.53 13.53 -5.23
N HIS A 73 -1.05 12.32 -5.55
CA HIS A 73 -1.90 11.28 -6.11
C HIS A 73 -2.52 10.43 -4.99
N ASP A 74 -3.80 10.64 -4.73
CA ASP A 74 -4.58 9.81 -3.81
C ASP A 74 -5.53 8.91 -4.62
N PHE A 75 -5.41 7.60 -4.47
CA PHE A 75 -6.28 6.63 -5.14
C PHE A 75 -7.48 6.24 -4.28
N GLY A 76 -7.59 6.77 -3.06
CA GLY A 76 -8.68 6.52 -2.13
C GLY A 76 -8.64 5.12 -1.53
N GLN A 77 -9.81 4.64 -1.11
CA GLN A 77 -9.98 3.29 -0.55
C GLN A 77 -10.54 2.36 -1.63
N MET A 78 -10.01 1.15 -1.69
CA MET A 78 -10.53 0.09 -2.55
C MET A 78 -10.44 -1.26 -1.84
N THR A 79 -11.14 -2.27 -2.34
CA THR A 79 -11.03 -3.61 -1.76
C THR A 79 -9.63 -4.17 -2.00
N GLN A 80 -9.20 -5.08 -1.12
CA GLN A 80 -7.92 -5.77 -1.30
C GLN A 80 -7.85 -6.50 -2.65
N ALA A 81 -8.96 -7.10 -3.09
CA ALA A 81 -9.06 -7.81 -4.36
C ALA A 81 -8.90 -6.87 -5.55
N ASP A 82 -9.58 -5.73 -5.55
CA ASP A 82 -9.50 -4.74 -6.63
C ASP A 82 -8.09 -4.16 -6.74
N PHE A 83 -7.45 -3.88 -5.60
CA PHE A 83 -6.07 -3.39 -5.59
C PHE A 83 -5.11 -4.40 -6.23
N ILE A 84 -5.20 -5.67 -5.85
CA ILE A 84 -4.33 -6.73 -6.41
C ILE A 84 -4.56 -6.86 -7.91
N ALA A 85 -5.82 -6.86 -8.37
CA ALA A 85 -6.15 -6.95 -9.78
C ALA A 85 -5.56 -5.76 -10.57
N LYS A 86 -5.72 -4.54 -10.05
CA LYS A 86 -5.19 -3.30 -10.65
C LYS A 86 -3.67 -3.35 -10.78
N ILE A 87 -2.97 -3.67 -9.69
CA ILE A 87 -1.51 -3.74 -9.67
C ILE A 87 -0.98 -4.86 -10.56
N SER A 88 -1.62 -6.04 -10.54
CA SER A 88 -1.19 -7.16 -11.37
C SER A 88 -1.29 -6.83 -12.86
N LEU A 89 -2.34 -6.10 -13.25
CA LEU A 89 -2.52 -5.61 -14.61
C LEU A 89 -1.48 -4.54 -14.97
N GLU A 90 -1.16 -3.63 -14.05
CA GLU A 90 -0.13 -2.61 -14.25
C GLU A 90 1.27 -3.21 -14.42
N ILE A 91 1.61 -4.22 -13.61
CA ILE A 91 2.88 -4.97 -13.70
C ILE A 91 2.96 -5.74 -15.03
N THR A 92 1.88 -6.43 -15.41
CA THR A 92 1.83 -7.25 -16.64
C THR A 92 1.88 -6.38 -17.90
N SER A 93 1.19 -5.23 -17.88
CA SER A 93 1.15 -4.29 -19.00
C SER A 93 2.43 -3.47 -19.16
N LYS A 94 3.46 -3.69 -18.31
CA LYS A 94 4.77 -3.02 -18.37
C LYS A 94 4.70 -1.49 -18.39
N SER A 95 3.57 -0.93 -17.96
CA SER A 95 3.32 0.50 -17.96
C SER A 95 3.86 1.07 -16.65
N ILE A 96 5.16 1.36 -16.62
CA ILE A 96 5.73 2.28 -15.64
C ILE A 96 5.26 3.68 -16.05
N ASN A 97 3.99 4.01 -15.81
CA ASN A 97 3.49 5.36 -16.06
C ASN A 97 3.66 6.20 -14.79
N THR A 98 4.90 6.65 -14.56
CA THR A 98 5.25 7.60 -13.49
C THR A 98 5.02 9.05 -13.95
N GLN A 99 3.96 9.33 -14.73
CA GLN A 99 3.62 10.69 -15.17
C GLN A 99 2.12 10.94 -15.13
N LEU A 100 1.79 12.24 -15.01
CA LEU A 100 0.52 12.91 -14.70
C LEU A 100 0.46 13.22 -13.18
N VAL A 101 1.05 14.32 -12.70
CA VAL A 101 1.09 15.69 -13.24
C VAL A 101 2.38 16.40 -12.85
#